data_AF-A0A1C6F6Q8-F1
#
_entry.id   AF-A0A1C6F6Q8-F1
#
_cell.length_a   1.000
_cell.length_b   1.000
_cell.length_c   1.000
_cell.angle_alpha   90.00
_cell.angle_beta   90.00
_cell.angle_gamma   90.00
#
_symmetry.space_group_name_H-M   'P 1'
#
loop_
_entity.id
_entity.type
_entity.pdbx_description
1 polymer ?
#
loop_
_entity_poly.entity_id
_entity_poly.type
_entity_poly.pdbx_seq_one_letter_code
_entity_poly.pdbx_strand_id
1 'polypeptide(L)'
;MGDEWKKELDARNKARAGINEDTIKCDWLKNKTVEERKKYFRSDSRWALFESGVIQNDADLERLYKTVDTKHGPRKVFKSLTELKNDGIMTVPDKTLRHSTVGDFTNLKNPKKPPGGKNGGKMKGGGHSQANIDLLESKGYAYTITQTYDNGVRIGNVELHKDESKCLHSGQSWFPEDWGNDEVLKAGTYVSNTVKSKDVKRFGEYNGIRIGFYVDKDGYPTTIFPDADKQP
;
A
#
# COMPACT_ATOMS: atom_id res chain seq x y z
N MET A 1 -14.80 22.78 -29.71
CA MET A 1 -15.26 23.63 -28.59
C MET A 1 -15.48 22.89 -27.25
N GLY A 2 -15.37 21.55 -27.17
CA GLY A 2 -15.68 20.81 -25.93
C GLY A 2 -14.57 20.69 -24.87
N ASP A 3 -13.35 21.17 -25.14
CA ASP A 3 -12.19 20.97 -24.26
C ASP A 3 -11.70 22.25 -23.56
N GLU A 4 -12.05 23.43 -24.07
CA GLU A 4 -11.59 24.70 -23.48
C GLU A 4 -12.32 25.02 -22.18
N TRP A 5 -13.62 24.74 -22.10
CA TRP A 5 -14.39 24.96 -20.87
C TRP A 5 -13.93 24.05 -19.72
N LYS A 6 -13.50 22.80 -20.01
CA LYS A 6 -12.93 21.90 -18.99
C LYS A 6 -11.59 22.41 -18.47
N LYS A 7 -10.79 23.04 -19.33
CA LYS A 7 -9.49 23.64 -18.96
C LYS A 7 -9.66 24.93 -18.18
N GLU A 8 -10.62 25.77 -18.55
CA GLU A 8 -10.95 26.98 -17.80
C GLU A 8 -11.55 26.65 -16.43
N LEU A 9 -12.36 25.59 -16.34
CA LEU A 9 -12.89 25.08 -15.09
C LEU A 9 -11.79 24.46 -14.21
N ASP A 10 -10.87 23.67 -14.77
CA ASP A 10 -9.73 23.11 -14.03
C ASP A 10 -8.75 24.19 -13.56
N ALA A 11 -8.45 25.18 -14.40
CA ALA A 11 -7.61 26.32 -14.03
C ALA A 11 -8.28 27.21 -12.96
N ARG A 12 -9.59 27.50 -13.10
CA ARG A 12 -10.36 28.20 -12.06
C ARG A 12 -10.43 27.41 -10.76
N ASN A 13 -10.61 26.09 -10.83
CA ASN A 13 -10.64 25.24 -9.64
C ASN A 13 -9.27 25.19 -8.94
N LYS A 14 -8.17 25.19 -9.69
CA LYS A 14 -6.79 25.25 -9.16
C LYS A 14 -6.46 26.61 -8.56
N ALA A 15 -6.85 27.70 -9.22
CA ALA A 15 -6.68 29.07 -8.70
C ALA A 15 -7.54 29.32 -7.46
N ARG A 16 -8.79 28.85 -7.45
CA ARG A 16 -9.72 28.95 -6.31
C ARG A 16 -9.27 28.08 -5.12
N ALA A 17 -8.43 27.07 -5.37
CA ALA A 17 -7.78 26.26 -4.35
C ALA A 17 -6.37 26.77 -3.93
N GLY A 18 -5.86 27.85 -4.54
CA GLY A 18 -4.54 28.40 -4.24
C GLY A 18 -3.35 27.49 -4.60
N ILE A 19 -3.52 26.55 -5.53
CA ILE A 19 -2.51 25.54 -5.89
C ILE A 19 -1.68 26.08 -7.06
N ASN A 20 -0.49 26.63 -6.75
CA ASN A 20 0.58 26.83 -7.73
C ASN A 20 1.66 25.77 -7.49
N GLU A 21 1.77 24.77 -8.39
CA GLU A 21 2.72 23.65 -8.26
C GLU A 21 4.20 24.11 -8.23
N ASP A 22 4.50 25.34 -8.66
CA ASP A 22 5.83 25.97 -8.58
C ASP A 22 6.13 26.55 -7.18
N THR A 23 5.13 26.66 -6.30
CA THR A 23 5.27 27.17 -4.92
C THR A 23 4.88 26.15 -3.85
N ILE A 24 4.54 24.91 -4.21
CA ILE A 24 4.14 23.90 -3.23
C ILE A 24 5.38 23.33 -2.54
N LYS A 25 5.43 23.53 -1.23
CA LYS A 25 6.47 23.06 -0.34
C LYS A 25 5.92 22.00 0.61
N CYS A 26 6.80 21.19 1.17
CA CYS A 26 6.45 20.18 2.17
C CYS A 26 5.66 20.79 3.34
N ASP A 27 6.01 22.00 3.79
CA ASP A 27 5.33 22.64 4.92
C ASP A 27 3.90 23.07 4.58
N TRP A 28 3.64 23.47 3.33
CA TRP A 28 2.27 23.72 2.88
C TRP A 28 1.43 22.44 2.93
N LEU A 29 2.00 21.31 2.49
CA LEU A 29 1.32 20.00 2.53
C LEU A 29 1.09 19.54 3.97
N LYS A 30 2.07 19.68 4.88
CA LYS A 30 1.94 19.32 6.30
C LYS A 30 0.79 20.05 6.99
N ASN A 31 0.49 21.28 6.56
CA ASN A 31 -0.61 22.09 7.08
C ASN A 31 -2.00 21.72 6.51
N LYS A 32 -2.09 20.75 5.61
CA LYS A 32 -3.35 20.24 5.03
C LYS A 32 -3.91 19.06 5.82
N THR A 33 -5.19 18.76 5.63
CA THR A 33 -5.75 17.48 6.11
C THR A 33 -5.24 16.31 5.27
N VAL A 34 -5.41 15.08 5.77
CA VAL A 34 -5.05 13.86 5.03
C VAL A 34 -5.81 13.79 3.70
N GLU A 35 -7.10 14.12 3.70
CA GLU A 35 -7.97 14.08 2.52
C GLU A 35 -7.53 15.11 1.46
N GLU A 36 -7.17 16.31 1.90
CA GLU A 36 -6.62 17.34 1.03
C GLU A 36 -5.29 16.89 0.40
N ARG A 37 -4.42 16.23 1.16
CA ARG A 37 -3.16 15.67 0.64
C ARG A 37 -3.41 14.52 -0.33
N LYS A 38 -4.32 13.58 -0.04
CA LYS A 38 -4.70 12.51 -0.98
C LYS A 38 -5.23 13.10 -2.30
N LYS A 39 -6.09 14.12 -2.21
CA LYS A 39 -6.59 14.86 -3.38
C LYS A 39 -5.47 15.55 -4.15
N TYR A 40 -4.50 16.13 -3.46
CA TYR A 40 -3.34 16.79 -4.08
C TYR A 40 -2.47 15.80 -4.87
N PHE A 41 -2.08 14.67 -4.25
CA PHE A 41 -1.21 13.67 -4.87
C PHE A 41 -1.91 12.83 -5.94
N ARG A 42 -3.25 12.85 -5.98
CA ARG A 42 -4.12 12.16 -6.96
C ARG A 42 -3.84 10.65 -7.05
N SER A 43 -3.22 10.08 -6.01
CA SER A 43 -2.79 8.69 -5.93
C SER A 43 -2.38 8.38 -4.51
N ASP A 44 -2.98 7.33 -3.94
CA ASP A 44 -2.63 6.86 -2.61
C ASP A 44 -1.17 6.41 -2.53
N SER A 45 -0.64 5.80 -3.59
CA SER A 45 0.78 5.45 -3.67
C SER A 45 1.71 6.67 -3.58
N ARG A 46 1.37 7.80 -4.21
CA ARG A 46 2.18 9.04 -4.10
C ARG A 46 1.98 9.71 -2.74
N TRP A 47 0.76 9.74 -2.24
CA TRP A 47 0.47 10.22 -0.89
C TRP A 47 1.24 9.45 0.16
N ALA A 48 1.33 8.13 0.04
CA ALA A 48 2.07 7.27 0.94
C ALA A 48 3.57 7.56 0.93
N LEU A 49 4.18 7.96 -0.20
CA LEU A 49 5.58 8.40 -0.23
C LEU A 49 5.80 9.59 0.71
N PHE A 50 4.85 10.52 0.77
CA PHE A 50 4.91 11.66 1.66
C PHE A 50 4.65 11.28 3.11
N GLU A 51 3.53 10.61 3.41
CA GLU A 51 3.17 10.28 4.79
C GLU A 51 4.11 9.29 5.47
N SER A 52 4.71 8.38 4.69
CA SER A 52 5.64 7.39 5.24
C SER A 52 7.00 7.97 5.62
N GLY A 53 7.29 9.21 5.23
CA GLY A 53 8.59 9.85 5.44
C GLY A 53 9.65 9.46 4.40
N VAL A 54 9.25 8.89 3.25
CA VAL A 54 10.14 8.74 2.08
C VAL A 54 10.43 10.10 1.45
N ILE A 55 9.44 11.00 1.43
CA ILE A 55 9.60 12.40 1.01
C ILE A 55 9.72 13.26 2.26
N GLN A 56 10.94 13.73 2.56
CA GLN A 56 11.21 14.42 3.82
C GLN A 56 11.30 15.93 3.67
N ASN A 57 11.71 16.40 2.50
CA ASN A 57 11.98 17.80 2.21
C ASN A 57 11.55 18.18 0.78
N ASP A 58 11.63 19.47 0.48
CA ASP A 58 11.24 20.00 -0.82
C ASP A 58 12.01 19.38 -1.98
N ALA A 59 13.31 19.05 -1.80
CA ALA A 59 14.09 18.43 -2.86
C ALA A 59 13.58 17.01 -3.17
N ASP A 60 13.18 16.23 -2.16
CA ASP A 60 12.52 14.95 -2.38
C ASP A 60 11.17 15.13 -3.06
N LEU A 61 10.40 16.16 -2.65
CA LEU A 61 9.11 16.46 -3.24
C LEU A 61 9.26 16.79 -4.73
N GLU A 62 10.26 17.58 -5.11
CA GLU A 62 10.58 17.88 -6.52
C GLU A 62 10.82 16.62 -7.36
N ARG A 63 11.38 15.56 -6.78
CA ARG A 63 11.60 14.29 -7.51
C ARG A 63 10.30 13.66 -8.00
N LEU A 64 9.16 13.98 -7.39
CA LEU A 64 7.85 13.47 -7.80
C LEU A 64 7.32 14.08 -9.10
N TYR A 65 7.96 15.14 -9.61
CA TYR A 65 7.50 15.88 -10.77
C TYR A 65 8.47 15.79 -11.94
N LYS A 66 7.95 16.13 -13.11
CA LYS A 66 8.70 16.41 -14.33
C LYS A 66 8.16 17.68 -14.97
N THR A 67 8.99 18.32 -15.77
CA THR A 67 8.58 19.44 -16.61
C THR A 67 8.19 18.92 -17.98
N VAL A 68 7.07 19.39 -18.50
CA VAL A 68 6.61 19.10 -19.85
C VAL A 68 6.38 20.40 -20.61
N ASP A 69 6.83 20.46 -21.86
CA ASP A 69 6.54 21.60 -22.72
C ASP A 69 5.09 21.55 -23.19
N THR A 70 4.41 22.67 -23.06
CA THR A 70 3.04 22.83 -23.53
C THR A 70 2.95 24.01 -24.49
N LYS A 71 1.85 24.12 -25.23
CA LYS A 71 1.57 25.28 -26.08
C LYS A 71 1.51 26.63 -25.34
N HIS A 72 1.51 26.61 -24.00
CA HIS A 72 1.49 27.79 -23.13
C HIS A 72 2.79 27.94 -22.31
N GLY A 73 3.84 27.21 -22.67
CA GLY A 73 5.12 27.17 -21.97
C GLY A 73 5.32 25.89 -21.14
N PRO A 74 6.50 25.74 -20.51
CA PRO A 74 6.82 24.60 -19.67
C PRO A 74 5.89 24.53 -18.45
N ARG A 75 5.48 23.32 -18.08
CA ARG A 75 4.62 23.06 -16.93
C ARG A 75 5.12 21.89 -16.11
N LYS A 76 5.07 22.03 -14.79
CA LYS A 76 5.31 20.93 -13.84
C LYS A 76 4.10 19.99 -13.78
N VAL A 77 4.35 18.69 -13.81
CA VAL A 77 3.34 17.64 -13.68
C VAL A 77 3.92 16.47 -12.88
N PHE A 78 3.08 15.69 -12.20
CA PHE A 78 3.55 14.47 -11.54
C PHE A 78 4.12 13.45 -12.53
N LYS A 79 5.23 12.83 -12.16
CA LYS A 79 5.72 11.62 -12.80
C LYS A 79 4.73 10.47 -12.63
N SER A 80 4.60 9.64 -13.64
CA SER A 80 3.91 8.35 -13.53
C SER A 80 4.60 7.44 -12.51
N LEU A 81 3.90 6.45 -11.97
CA LEU A 81 4.51 5.49 -11.02
C LEU A 81 5.66 4.71 -11.65
N THR A 82 5.62 4.47 -12.96
CA THR A 82 6.71 3.86 -13.71
C THR A 82 7.93 4.78 -13.78
N GLU A 83 7.72 6.08 -14.02
CA GLU A 83 8.83 7.06 -14.02
C GLU A 83 9.47 7.17 -12.62
N LEU A 84 8.66 7.24 -11.55
CA LEU A 84 9.17 7.22 -10.17
C LEU A 84 10.04 6.00 -9.90
N LYS A 85 9.60 4.83 -10.37
CA LYS A 85 10.36 3.59 -10.22
C LYS A 85 11.69 3.63 -10.98
N ASN A 86 11.70 4.15 -12.20
CA ASN A 86 12.93 4.32 -12.96
C ASN A 86 13.92 5.26 -12.24
N ASP A 87 13.41 6.21 -11.46
CA ASP A 87 14.20 7.10 -10.59
C ASP A 87 14.57 6.47 -9.22
N GLY A 88 14.29 5.18 -9.04
CA GLY A 88 14.56 4.44 -7.81
C GLY A 88 13.61 4.73 -6.64
N ILE A 89 12.47 5.39 -6.90
CA ILE A 89 11.42 5.65 -5.92
C ILE A 89 10.37 4.56 -6.04
N MET A 90 10.34 3.67 -5.05
CA MET A 90 9.42 2.53 -5.04
C MET A 90 8.06 2.92 -4.48
N THR A 91 7.00 2.48 -5.13
CA THR A 91 5.63 2.63 -4.65
C THR A 91 4.96 1.27 -4.52
N VAL A 92 3.99 1.15 -3.64
CA VAL A 92 3.16 -0.04 -3.51
C VAL A 92 1.95 0.07 -4.45
N PRO A 93 1.79 -0.85 -5.42
CA PRO A 93 0.60 -0.88 -6.27
C PRO A 93 -0.66 -1.31 -5.50
N ASP A 94 -1.84 -0.81 -5.89
CA ASP A 94 -3.12 -1.18 -5.25
C ASP A 94 -3.37 -2.69 -5.20
N LYS A 95 -2.99 -3.41 -6.27
CA LYS A 95 -3.08 -4.88 -6.32
C LYS A 95 -2.23 -5.53 -5.22
N THR A 96 -1.03 -5.00 -4.96
CA THR A 96 -0.12 -5.48 -3.92
C THR A 96 -0.70 -5.17 -2.55
N LEU A 97 -1.24 -3.97 -2.36
CA LEU A 97 -1.90 -3.60 -1.10
C LEU A 97 -3.08 -4.52 -0.81
N ARG A 98 -4.01 -4.70 -1.77
CA ARG A 98 -5.16 -5.60 -1.63
C ARG A 98 -4.73 -7.05 -1.36
N HIS A 99 -3.75 -7.55 -2.09
CA HIS A 99 -3.17 -8.88 -1.83
C HIS A 99 -2.64 -8.96 -0.41
N SER A 100 -1.87 -7.97 0.02
CA SER A 100 -1.25 -7.92 1.35
C SER A 100 -2.28 -7.80 2.47
N THR A 101 -3.35 -7.02 2.31
CA THR A 101 -4.32 -6.75 3.39
C THR A 101 -5.44 -7.76 3.42
N VAL A 102 -6.09 -8.04 2.28
CA VAL A 102 -7.27 -8.90 2.19
C VAL A 102 -6.90 -10.35 1.86
N GLY A 103 -5.87 -10.55 1.04
CA GLY A 103 -5.44 -11.86 0.55
C GLY A 103 -6.14 -12.30 -0.73
N ASP A 104 -5.55 -13.29 -1.39
CA ASP A 104 -6.11 -13.91 -2.58
C ASP A 104 -6.67 -15.30 -2.27
N PHE A 105 -7.76 -15.66 -2.94
CA PHE A 105 -8.46 -16.93 -2.74
C PHE A 105 -8.56 -17.69 -4.06
N THR A 106 -8.67 -19.02 -4.00
CA THR A 106 -9.06 -19.82 -5.17
C THR A 106 -10.52 -19.57 -5.52
N ASN A 107 -10.89 -19.94 -6.74
CA ASN A 107 -12.29 -19.93 -7.15
C ASN A 107 -13.14 -20.81 -6.24
N LEU A 108 -14.45 -20.55 -6.24
CA LEU A 108 -15.42 -21.39 -5.58
C LEU A 108 -15.29 -22.84 -6.06
N LYS A 109 -15.41 -23.79 -5.13
CA LYS A 109 -15.41 -25.21 -5.49
C LYS A 109 -16.61 -25.56 -6.37
N ASN A 110 -17.76 -24.97 -6.08
CA ASN A 110 -18.96 -25.01 -6.90
C ASN A 110 -19.53 -23.59 -7.07
N PRO A 111 -19.46 -23.01 -8.28
CA PRO A 111 -19.99 -21.67 -8.58
C PRO A 111 -21.50 -21.51 -8.36
N LYS A 112 -22.26 -22.61 -8.26
CA LYS A 112 -23.72 -22.59 -8.05
C LYS A 112 -24.13 -22.55 -6.58
N LYS A 113 -23.18 -22.59 -5.65
CA LYS A 113 -23.43 -22.57 -4.20
C LYS A 113 -22.90 -21.26 -3.60
N PRO A 114 -23.52 -20.74 -2.52
CA PRO A 114 -23.01 -19.54 -1.86
C PRO A 114 -21.56 -19.72 -1.40
N PRO A 115 -20.76 -18.64 -1.38
CA PRO A 115 -19.42 -18.66 -0.81
C PRO A 115 -19.52 -18.97 0.69
N GLY A 116 -18.71 -19.91 1.18
CA GLY A 116 -18.68 -20.25 2.60
C GLY A 116 -18.00 -21.58 2.88
N GLY A 117 -17.27 -21.66 3.99
CA GLY A 117 -16.47 -22.83 4.38
C GLY A 117 -15.69 -23.42 3.20
N LYS A 118 -15.77 -24.76 3.04
CA LYS A 118 -15.08 -25.49 1.95
C LYS A 118 -15.51 -25.11 0.52
N ASN A 119 -16.61 -24.38 0.33
CA ASN A 119 -17.05 -23.95 -1.00
C ASN A 119 -16.47 -22.59 -1.42
N GLY A 120 -16.08 -21.73 -0.47
CA GLY A 120 -15.57 -20.38 -0.74
C GLY A 120 -14.18 -20.31 -1.41
N GLY A 121 -13.55 -21.47 -1.66
CA GLY A 121 -12.17 -21.58 -2.11
C GLY A 121 -11.19 -21.87 -0.97
N LYS A 122 -9.90 -21.81 -1.26
CA LYS A 122 -8.81 -21.78 -0.27
C LYS A 122 -8.09 -20.45 -0.37
N MET A 123 -7.59 -19.93 0.74
CA MET A 123 -6.67 -18.81 0.73
C MET A 123 -5.37 -19.24 0.04
N LYS A 124 -4.88 -18.44 -0.91
CA LYS A 124 -3.67 -18.71 -1.71
C LYS A 124 -2.44 -18.02 -1.14
N GLY A 125 -2.61 -16.83 -0.57
CA GLY A 125 -1.53 -16.02 -0.02
C GLY A 125 -1.99 -14.59 0.30
N GLY A 126 -1.08 -13.80 0.89
CA GLY A 126 -1.37 -12.46 1.38
C GLY A 126 -2.23 -12.48 2.64
N GLY A 127 -3.09 -11.48 2.81
CA GLY A 127 -4.10 -11.43 3.87
C GLY A 127 -3.53 -11.25 5.27
N HIS A 128 -2.78 -10.19 5.46
CA HIS A 128 -2.00 -9.88 6.65
C HIS A 128 -2.55 -8.69 7.43
N SER A 129 -3.79 -8.25 7.22
CA SER A 129 -4.40 -7.19 8.04
C SER A 129 -5.74 -7.63 8.63
N GLN A 130 -6.34 -6.79 9.46
CA GLN A 130 -7.67 -7.03 10.02
C GLN A 130 -8.73 -7.31 8.93
N ALA A 131 -8.62 -6.66 7.77
CA ALA A 131 -9.53 -6.89 6.65
C ALA A 131 -9.53 -8.35 6.14
N ASN A 132 -8.43 -9.09 6.31
CA ASN A 132 -8.43 -10.53 6.04
C ASN A 132 -9.24 -11.29 7.07
N ILE A 133 -9.08 -11.01 8.36
CA ILE A 133 -9.83 -11.65 9.44
C ILE A 133 -11.34 -11.41 9.24
N ASP A 134 -11.75 -10.17 9.00
CA ASP A 134 -13.16 -9.83 8.74
C ASP A 134 -13.72 -10.60 7.53
N LEU A 135 -12.89 -10.78 6.49
CA LEU A 135 -13.27 -11.57 5.31
C LEU A 135 -13.36 -13.07 5.62
N LEU A 136 -12.49 -13.60 6.48
CA LEU A 136 -12.54 -14.99 6.91
C LEU A 136 -13.81 -15.24 7.72
N GLU A 137 -14.12 -14.37 8.69
CA GLU A 137 -15.33 -14.45 9.50
C GLU A 137 -16.61 -14.38 8.67
N SER A 138 -16.70 -13.41 7.76
CA SER A 138 -17.86 -13.28 6.87
C SER A 138 -18.06 -14.49 5.94
N LYS A 139 -17.01 -15.27 5.68
CA LYS A 139 -17.06 -16.52 4.91
C LYS A 139 -17.19 -17.78 5.78
N GLY A 140 -17.20 -17.65 7.11
CA GLY A 140 -17.17 -18.78 8.04
C GLY A 140 -15.89 -19.61 7.92
N TYR A 141 -14.75 -18.96 7.72
CA TYR A 141 -13.43 -19.60 7.64
C TYR A 141 -12.81 -19.56 9.02
N ALA A 142 -12.46 -20.73 9.53
CA ALA A 142 -11.76 -20.83 10.79
C ALA A 142 -10.32 -20.32 10.63
N TYR A 143 -9.93 -19.51 11.60
CA TYR A 143 -8.58 -19.04 11.82
C TYR A 143 -8.29 -19.11 13.31
N THR A 144 -7.03 -19.07 13.69
CA THR A 144 -6.62 -19.03 15.10
C THR A 144 -5.49 -18.05 15.24
N ILE A 145 -5.57 -17.18 16.25
CA ILE A 145 -4.45 -16.35 16.70
C ILE A 145 -3.78 -17.12 17.85
N THR A 146 -2.55 -17.56 17.61
CA THR A 146 -1.76 -18.35 18.56
C THR A 146 -0.97 -17.48 19.52
N GLN A 147 -0.57 -16.28 19.09
CA GLN A 147 0.18 -15.32 19.88
C GLN A 147 -0.02 -13.91 19.32
N THR A 148 0.08 -12.93 20.22
CA THR A 148 0.18 -11.50 19.89
C THR A 148 1.45 -10.96 20.51
N TYR A 149 2.30 -10.30 19.72
CA TYR A 149 3.49 -9.58 20.19
C TYR A 149 3.08 -8.29 20.90
N ASP A 150 3.95 -7.74 21.76
CA ASP A 150 3.68 -6.52 22.52
C ASP A 150 3.40 -5.30 21.62
N ASN A 151 3.94 -5.29 20.40
CA ASN A 151 3.68 -4.26 19.39
C ASN A 151 2.39 -4.48 18.58
N GLY A 152 1.56 -5.45 18.97
CA GLY A 152 0.25 -5.73 18.38
C GLY A 152 0.27 -6.67 17.17
N VAL A 153 1.42 -7.08 16.65
CA VAL A 153 1.49 -8.09 15.58
C VAL A 153 0.92 -9.42 16.07
N ARG A 154 0.08 -10.05 15.26
CA ARG A 154 -0.61 -11.31 15.58
C ARG A 154 -0.09 -12.43 14.70
N ILE A 155 0.10 -13.62 15.25
CA ILE A 155 0.54 -14.81 14.51
C ILE A 155 -0.39 -16.00 14.77
N GLY A 156 -0.54 -16.87 13.78
CA GLY A 156 -1.42 -18.01 13.84
C GLY A 156 -1.63 -18.69 12.49
N ASN A 157 -2.83 -19.18 12.21
CA ASN A 157 -3.12 -19.98 11.03
C ASN A 157 -4.53 -19.76 10.48
N VAL A 158 -4.74 -20.16 9.22
CA VAL A 158 -6.04 -20.18 8.54
C VAL A 158 -6.29 -21.61 8.05
N GLU A 159 -7.31 -22.29 8.55
CA GLU A 159 -7.52 -23.73 8.30
C GLU A 159 -7.66 -24.07 6.81
N LEU A 160 -8.28 -23.17 6.03
CA LEU A 160 -8.49 -23.33 4.59
C LEU A 160 -7.44 -22.57 3.77
N HIS A 161 -6.17 -22.73 4.12
CA HIS A 161 -5.06 -22.24 3.31
C HIS A 161 -4.60 -23.29 2.26
N LYS A 162 -4.03 -22.82 1.14
CA LYS A 162 -3.50 -23.69 0.07
C LYS A 162 -2.15 -24.28 0.47
N ASP A 163 -1.33 -23.48 1.13
CA ASP A 163 -0.08 -23.89 1.77
C ASP A 163 -0.39 -24.53 3.13
N GLU A 164 -0.04 -25.80 3.28
CA GLU A 164 -0.30 -26.60 4.49
C GLU A 164 0.43 -26.06 5.72
N SER A 165 1.61 -25.44 5.54
CA SER A 165 2.38 -24.84 6.63
C SER A 165 1.64 -23.67 7.30
N LYS A 166 0.67 -23.07 6.59
CA LYS A 166 -0.19 -21.99 7.08
C LYS A 166 -1.55 -22.45 7.57
N CYS A 167 -1.86 -23.74 7.42
CA CYS A 167 -3.09 -24.33 7.95
C CYS A 167 -2.96 -24.66 9.44
N LEU A 168 -1.72 -24.83 9.93
CA LEU A 168 -1.41 -25.23 11.29
C LEU A 168 -0.40 -24.25 11.91
N HIS A 169 -0.38 -24.17 13.24
CA HIS A 169 0.58 -23.40 14.02
C HIS A 169 0.58 -21.88 13.71
N SER A 170 1.74 -21.25 13.48
CA SER A 170 1.90 -19.80 13.40
C SER A 170 2.39 -19.32 12.03
N GLY A 171 2.05 -20.05 10.95
CA GLY A 171 2.51 -19.77 9.58
C GLY A 171 1.87 -18.53 8.91
N GLN A 172 0.85 -17.95 9.51
CA GLN A 172 0.21 -16.70 9.08
C GLN A 172 0.43 -15.61 10.13
N SER A 173 0.65 -14.39 9.66
CA SER A 173 0.77 -13.21 10.52
C SER A 173 -0.20 -12.12 10.06
N TRP A 174 -0.65 -11.32 11.00
CA TRP A 174 -1.47 -10.14 10.77
C TRP A 174 -0.87 -8.94 11.49
N PHE A 175 -0.99 -7.78 10.85
CA PHE A 175 -0.69 -6.49 11.45
C PHE A 175 -1.57 -6.28 12.68
N PRO A 176 -1.23 -5.30 13.54
CA PRO A 176 -2.11 -4.85 14.60
C PRO A 176 -3.55 -4.65 14.11
N GLU A 177 -4.51 -4.91 14.98
CA GLU A 177 -5.93 -4.85 14.65
C GLU A 177 -6.37 -3.46 14.18
N ASP A 178 -5.75 -2.41 14.71
CA ASP A 178 -5.99 -1.01 14.36
C ASP A 178 -5.27 -0.55 13.08
N TRP A 179 -4.39 -1.38 12.50
CA TRP A 179 -3.72 -1.07 11.23
C TRP A 179 -4.64 -1.32 10.03
N GLY A 180 -5.24 -0.22 9.55
CA GLY A 180 -5.96 -0.19 8.28
C GLY A 180 -5.05 -0.22 7.04
N ASN A 181 -5.67 -0.21 5.86
CA ASN A 181 -4.97 -0.23 4.56
C ASN A 181 -3.94 0.90 4.42
N ASP A 182 -4.25 2.08 4.93
CA ASP A 182 -3.36 3.25 4.86
C ASP A 182 -2.06 3.03 5.65
N GLU A 183 -2.12 2.40 6.82
CA GLU A 183 -0.92 2.15 7.63
C GLU A 183 -0.03 1.09 6.98
N VAL A 184 -0.63 0.02 6.44
CA VAL A 184 0.08 -1.01 5.67
C VAL A 184 0.69 -0.43 4.41
N LEU A 185 -0.01 0.48 3.72
CA LEU A 185 0.49 1.16 2.53
C LEU A 185 1.69 2.04 2.86
N LYS A 186 1.63 2.84 3.93
CA LYS A 186 2.75 3.66 4.40
C LYS A 186 3.94 2.80 4.81
N ALA A 187 3.72 1.77 5.61
CA ALA A 187 4.76 0.84 6.07
C ALA A 187 5.48 0.17 4.89
N GLY A 188 4.72 -0.42 3.97
CA GLY A 188 5.27 -1.05 2.77
C GLY A 188 6.01 -0.07 1.87
N THR A 189 5.49 1.15 1.73
CA THR A 189 6.14 2.22 0.96
C THR A 189 7.47 2.63 1.61
N TYR A 190 7.50 2.80 2.94
CA TYR A 190 8.72 3.14 3.67
C TYR A 190 9.81 2.08 3.47
N VAL A 191 9.53 0.84 3.85
CA VAL A 191 10.55 -0.23 3.84
C VAL A 191 11.04 -0.57 2.43
N SER A 192 10.18 -0.41 1.41
CA SER A 192 10.58 -0.60 0.01
C SER A 192 11.59 0.44 -0.48
N ASN A 193 11.65 1.61 0.15
CA ASN A 193 12.58 2.69 -0.22
C ASN A 193 13.82 2.73 0.68
N THR A 194 13.71 2.32 1.95
CA THR A 194 14.80 2.40 2.93
C THR A 194 15.67 1.14 2.95
N VAL A 195 15.10 -0.05 2.74
CA VAL A 195 15.84 -1.31 2.81
C VAL A 195 16.67 -1.52 1.54
N LYS A 196 18.00 -1.48 1.69
CA LYS A 196 18.96 -1.76 0.61
C LYS A 196 19.42 -3.22 0.68
N SER A 197 18.62 -4.13 0.13
CA SER A 197 19.00 -5.53 -0.09
C SER A 197 18.67 -5.95 -1.53
N LYS A 198 19.39 -6.94 -2.05
CA LYS A 198 19.10 -7.60 -3.33
C LYS A 198 18.23 -8.85 -3.18
N ASP A 199 17.94 -9.25 -1.94
CA ASP A 199 17.14 -10.44 -1.66
C ASP A 199 15.70 -10.28 -2.15
N VAL A 200 15.07 -11.40 -2.49
CA VAL A 200 13.66 -11.43 -2.90
C VAL A 200 12.75 -11.13 -1.71
N LYS A 201 13.08 -11.66 -0.52
CA LYS A 201 12.41 -11.37 0.76
C LYS A 201 13.27 -10.38 1.52
N ARG A 202 12.70 -9.25 1.91
CA ARG A 202 13.42 -8.18 2.61
C ARG A 202 12.66 -7.80 3.88
N PHE A 203 13.39 -7.24 4.83
CA PHE A 203 12.82 -6.79 6.09
C PHE A 203 13.32 -5.40 6.45
N GLY A 204 12.42 -4.57 6.93
CA GLY A 204 12.71 -3.26 7.53
C GLY A 204 11.83 -3.05 8.74
N GLU A 205 12.00 -1.92 9.42
CA GLU A 205 11.17 -1.55 10.56
C GLU A 205 10.42 -0.26 10.26
N TYR A 206 9.16 -0.21 10.67
CA TYR A 206 8.30 0.97 10.56
C TYR A 206 7.34 0.98 11.75
N ASN A 207 7.30 2.11 12.48
CA ASN A 207 6.47 2.29 13.68
C ASN A 207 6.57 1.15 14.70
N GLY A 208 7.79 0.68 14.99
CA GLY A 208 8.03 -0.39 15.98
C GLY A 208 7.68 -1.80 15.51
N ILE A 209 7.32 -1.97 14.24
CA ILE A 209 6.99 -3.27 13.66
C ILE A 209 8.03 -3.65 12.62
N ARG A 210 8.51 -4.89 12.70
CA ARG A 210 9.34 -5.49 11.66
C ARG A 210 8.46 -5.94 10.49
N ILE A 211 8.60 -5.25 9.37
CA ILE A 211 7.83 -5.44 8.14
C ILE A 211 8.67 -6.25 7.15
N GLY A 212 8.14 -7.39 6.74
CA GLY A 212 8.62 -8.15 5.60
C GLY A 212 7.94 -7.72 4.30
N PHE A 213 8.68 -7.79 3.20
CA PHE A 213 8.11 -7.66 1.86
C PHE A 213 8.82 -8.54 0.84
N TYR A 214 8.07 -9.03 -0.12
CA TYR A 214 8.61 -9.71 -1.30
C TYR A 214 8.71 -8.75 -2.47
N VAL A 215 9.70 -8.95 -3.34
CA VAL A 215 9.82 -8.22 -4.60
C VAL A 215 9.71 -9.14 -5.81
N ASP A 216 9.24 -8.60 -6.94
CA ASP A 216 9.35 -9.28 -8.23
C ASP A 216 10.75 -9.12 -8.86
N LYS A 217 10.94 -9.71 -10.05
CA LYS A 217 12.18 -9.64 -10.82
C LYS A 217 12.62 -8.21 -11.16
N ASP A 218 11.69 -7.26 -11.18
CA ASP A 218 11.94 -5.86 -11.51
C ASP A 218 12.04 -5.00 -10.24
N GLY A 219 12.10 -5.63 -9.06
CA GLY A 219 12.29 -5.00 -7.75
C GLY A 219 11.03 -4.39 -7.15
N TYR A 220 9.83 -4.62 -7.71
CA TYR A 220 8.58 -4.07 -7.16
C TYR A 220 8.04 -4.91 -6.02
N PRO A 221 7.52 -4.30 -4.93
CA PRO A 221 6.85 -5.04 -3.87
C PRO A 221 5.62 -5.81 -4.39
N THR A 222 5.54 -7.09 -4.05
CA THR A 222 4.46 -8.02 -4.41
C THR A 222 3.60 -8.44 -3.23
N THR A 223 4.17 -8.43 -2.02
CA THR A 223 3.46 -8.68 -0.75
C THR A 223 4.14 -7.89 0.36
N ILE A 224 3.36 -7.36 1.30
CA ILE A 224 3.78 -6.68 2.53
C ILE A 224 3.16 -7.43 3.70
N PHE A 225 3.94 -7.76 4.72
CA PHE A 225 3.48 -8.56 5.86
C PHE A 225 4.30 -8.25 7.11
N PRO A 226 3.76 -8.42 8.32
CA PRO A 226 4.57 -8.37 9.52
C PRO A 226 5.38 -9.66 9.65
N ASP A 227 6.62 -9.55 10.07
CA ASP A 227 7.49 -10.70 10.30
C ASP A 227 6.91 -11.59 11.41
N ALA A 228 6.61 -12.84 11.07
CA ALA A 228 6.00 -13.81 11.98
C ALA A 228 7.03 -14.38 12.98
N ASP A 229 8.30 -14.45 12.55
CA ASP A 229 9.37 -15.12 13.27
C ASP A 229 10.05 -14.21 14.29
N LYS A 230 9.95 -12.89 14.09
CA LYS A 230 10.61 -11.88 14.92
C LYS A 230 9.86 -10.55 14.89
N GLN A 231 9.66 -9.96 16.06
CA GLN A 231 9.33 -8.53 16.22
C GLN A 231 10.38 -7.84 17.12
N PRO A 232 10.56 -6.52 16.99
CA PRO A 232 11.49 -5.73 17.82
C PRO A 232 11.14 -5.77 19.32
#